data_AF-A0A218N8A0-F1
#
_entry.id   AF-A0A218N8A0-F1
#
_cell.length_a   1.000
_cell.length_b   1.000
_cell.length_c   1.000
_cell.angle_alpha   90.00
_cell.angle_beta   90.00
_cell.angle_gamma   90.00
#
_symmetry.space_group_name_H-M   'P 1'
#
loop_
_entity.id
_entity.type
_entity.pdbx_description
1 polymer ?
#
loop_
_entity_poly.entity_id
_entity_poly.type
_entity_poly.pdbx_seq_one_letter_code
_entity_poly.pdbx_strand_id
1 'polypeptide(L)'
;DIPEITQTLLNLAEFMEHCDKGPLPLELQLLGEKAMECRAYAKALHYKEEEFHKGPTSEVLEHLISINNKLGQKEAAAGLLEYARKNNRTDMKVQERWHEKLHDWDQALQAYSTKLETQPDDLALVLGQMRCLEALGEWGELYSVACDRWMGTMAEDLRAQMARVASASAWAMGEWSMMEEYSRCIPRDTNEGAFYRAVLAVHKDQHHVAQQYIDTARDLLDTELTAMVGESYQRAYNSMVAVQMLAELEEVIQYKLVPERRLPITHIWWERLQGCQRVVEDWQKILQVRSLVLSPQEDMRPWLKFASLCRKSGRLALSHKTLVRLLGCDPSLSPSQPLPVSHPHVTYQYCKHIYTYPHRRQEAYWRLQKFLQFL
;
A
#
# COMPACT_ATOMS: atom_id res chain seq x y z
N ASP A 1 7.57 13.46 -22.21
CA ASP A 1 7.95 14.31 -21.07
C ASP A 1 9.23 13.79 -20.45
N ILE A 2 10.23 14.65 -20.29
CA ILE A 2 11.51 14.27 -19.68
C ILE A 2 11.49 14.83 -18.26
N PRO A 3 11.34 13.98 -17.22
CA PRO A 3 11.22 14.41 -15.82
C PRO A 3 12.36 15.35 -15.38
N GLU A 4 13.57 15.11 -15.88
CA GLU A 4 14.77 15.91 -15.60
C GLU A 4 14.65 17.35 -16.09
N ILE A 5 14.07 17.56 -17.28
CA ILE A 5 13.87 18.91 -17.84
C ILE A 5 12.83 19.66 -17.02
N THR A 6 11.70 18.99 -16.70
CA THR A 6 10.64 19.60 -15.90
C THR A 6 11.13 19.96 -14.50
N GLN A 7 11.92 19.10 -13.85
CA GLN A 7 12.54 19.41 -12.57
C GLN A 7 13.51 20.59 -12.65
N THR A 8 14.32 20.67 -13.71
CA THR A 8 15.24 21.80 -13.91
C THR A 8 14.48 23.12 -14.06
N LEU A 9 13.37 23.11 -14.81
CA LEU A 9 12.50 24.28 -14.98
C LEU A 9 11.79 24.66 -13.67
N LEU A 10 11.33 23.70 -12.88
CA LEU A 10 10.73 23.94 -11.56
C LEU A 10 11.75 24.49 -10.56
N ASN A 11 13.00 24.02 -10.61
CA ASN A 11 14.10 24.58 -9.80
C ASN A 11 14.41 26.03 -10.20
N LEU A 12 14.38 26.33 -11.51
CA LEU A 12 14.57 27.69 -12.01
C LEU A 12 13.42 28.62 -11.60
N ALA A 13 12.16 28.14 -11.65
CA ALA A 13 10.99 28.91 -11.24
C ALA A 13 11.07 29.32 -9.76
N GLU A 14 11.35 28.36 -8.88
CA GLU A 14 11.58 28.60 -7.44
C GLU A 14 12.75 29.56 -7.21
N PHE A 15 13.86 29.38 -7.94
CA PHE A 15 15.00 30.29 -7.84
C PHE A 15 14.64 31.73 -8.22
N MET A 16 13.80 31.90 -9.25
CA MET A 16 13.34 33.22 -9.71
C MET A 16 12.38 33.89 -8.72
N GLU A 17 11.57 33.14 -7.98
CA GLU A 17 10.73 33.67 -6.88
C GLU A 17 11.56 34.28 -5.75
N HIS A 18 12.75 33.75 -5.49
CA HIS A 18 13.69 34.28 -4.52
C HIS A 18 14.57 35.41 -5.04
N CYS A 19 14.56 35.68 -6.36
CA CYS A 19 15.35 36.74 -6.96
C CYS A 19 14.62 38.09 -6.92
N ASP A 20 15.37 39.19 -6.78
CA ASP A 20 14.84 40.57 -6.81
C ASP A 20 14.11 40.93 -8.12
N LYS A 21 14.31 40.14 -9.18
CA LYS A 21 13.65 40.32 -10.49
C LYS A 21 12.18 39.89 -10.49
N GLY A 22 11.72 39.22 -9.43
CA GLY A 22 10.35 38.72 -9.30
C GLY A 22 10.11 37.39 -10.01
N PRO A 23 8.95 36.77 -9.74
CA PRO A 23 8.60 35.45 -10.28
C PRO A 23 8.43 35.48 -11.80
N LEU A 24 8.61 34.32 -12.42
CA LEU A 24 8.33 34.16 -13.85
C LEU A 24 6.83 34.41 -14.12
N PRO A 25 6.46 35.06 -15.24
CA PRO A 25 5.08 35.32 -15.62
C PRO A 25 4.43 34.04 -16.19
N LEU A 26 4.37 33.00 -15.38
CA LEU A 26 3.76 31.71 -15.68
C LEU A 26 2.54 31.50 -14.79
N GLU A 27 1.59 30.71 -15.28
CA GLU A 27 0.42 30.33 -14.49
C GLU A 27 0.83 29.37 -13.36
N LEU A 28 0.49 29.72 -12.12
CA LEU A 28 0.77 28.91 -10.93
C LEU A 28 0.11 27.52 -11.01
N GLN A 29 -1.04 27.42 -11.68
CA GLN A 29 -1.74 26.16 -11.91
C GLN A 29 -0.87 25.17 -12.70
N LEU A 30 -0.25 25.64 -13.78
CA LEU A 30 0.64 24.83 -14.59
C LEU A 30 1.87 24.37 -13.80
N LEU A 31 2.48 25.26 -13.01
CA LEU A 31 3.63 24.91 -12.16
C LEU A 31 3.24 23.89 -11.08
N GLY A 32 2.08 24.05 -10.44
CA GLY A 32 1.56 23.12 -9.45
C GLY A 32 1.25 21.72 -10.02
N GLU A 33 0.65 21.66 -11.21
CA GLU A 33 0.37 20.40 -11.92
C GLU A 33 1.65 19.68 -12.31
N LYS A 34 2.61 20.40 -12.93
CA LYS A 34 3.90 19.81 -13.32
C LYS A 34 4.75 19.40 -12.11
N ALA A 35 4.69 20.14 -11.01
CA ALA A 35 5.30 19.73 -9.75
C ALA A 35 4.64 18.46 -9.18
N MET A 36 3.31 18.33 -9.29
CA MET A 36 2.60 17.13 -8.86
C MET A 36 2.97 15.90 -9.72
N GLU A 37 3.01 16.05 -11.05
CA GLU A 37 3.42 15.00 -11.99
C GLU A 37 4.85 14.52 -11.73
N CYS A 38 5.77 15.45 -11.48
CA CYS A 38 7.16 15.10 -11.17
C CYS A 38 7.30 14.39 -9.82
N ARG A 39 6.29 14.44 -8.94
CA ARG A 39 6.31 14.04 -7.52
C ARG A 39 7.04 15.04 -6.59
N ALA A 40 7.26 16.28 -7.03
CA ALA A 40 7.83 17.37 -6.24
C ALA A 40 6.76 17.99 -5.31
N TYR A 41 6.31 17.21 -4.32
CA TYR A 41 5.13 17.54 -3.51
C TYR A 41 5.26 18.81 -2.67
N ALA A 42 6.46 19.15 -2.19
CA ALA A 42 6.68 20.38 -1.42
C ALA A 42 6.47 21.63 -2.29
N LYS A 43 6.99 21.63 -3.52
CA LYS A 43 6.78 22.72 -4.50
C LYS A 43 5.32 22.80 -4.94
N ALA A 44 4.71 21.64 -5.20
CA ALA A 44 3.29 21.57 -5.52
C ALA A 44 2.42 22.13 -4.39
N LEU A 45 2.80 21.91 -3.12
CA LEU A 45 2.11 22.47 -1.96
C LEU A 45 2.19 23.99 -1.97
N HIS A 46 3.39 24.55 -2.14
CA HIS A 46 3.60 26.01 -2.17
C HIS A 46 2.70 26.68 -3.23
N TYR A 47 2.74 26.19 -4.47
CA TYR A 47 1.92 26.74 -5.55
C TYR A 47 0.41 26.62 -5.29
N LYS A 48 -0.04 25.50 -4.73
CA LYS A 48 -1.46 25.30 -4.40
C LYS A 48 -1.91 26.10 -3.18
N GLU A 49 -1.03 26.38 -2.23
CA GLU A 49 -1.34 27.27 -1.11
C GLU A 49 -1.47 28.72 -1.60
N GLU A 50 -0.65 29.19 -2.53
CA GLU A 50 -0.83 30.51 -3.13
C GLU A 50 -2.15 30.65 -3.89
N GLU A 51 -2.56 29.62 -4.62
CA GLU A 51 -3.89 29.56 -5.25
C GLU A 51 -5.01 29.63 -4.21
N PHE A 52 -4.85 28.91 -3.09
CA PHE A 52 -5.83 28.92 -2.00
C PHE A 52 -5.99 30.30 -1.37
N HIS A 53 -4.90 31.07 -1.22
CA HIS A 53 -4.95 32.45 -0.73
C HIS A 53 -5.68 33.40 -1.70
N LYS A 54 -5.59 33.15 -3.02
CA LYS A 54 -6.29 33.93 -4.05
C LYS A 54 -7.78 33.61 -4.12
N GLY A 55 -8.17 32.38 -3.82
CA GLY A 55 -9.57 31.97 -3.72
C GLY A 55 -9.74 30.49 -3.40
N PRO A 56 -10.38 30.11 -2.28
CA PRO A 56 -10.57 28.70 -1.93
C PRO A 56 -11.68 28.07 -2.77
N THR A 57 -11.31 27.16 -3.67
CA THR A 57 -12.24 26.27 -4.41
C THR A 57 -12.21 24.85 -3.84
N SER A 58 -13.28 24.07 -4.10
CA SER A 58 -13.35 22.67 -3.66
C SER A 58 -12.23 21.82 -4.26
N GLU A 59 -11.85 22.09 -5.51
CA GLU A 59 -10.78 21.37 -6.21
C GLU A 59 -9.41 21.67 -5.60
N VAL A 60 -9.11 22.95 -5.31
CA VAL A 60 -7.84 23.33 -4.65
C VAL A 60 -7.72 22.68 -3.27
N LEU A 61 -8.81 22.62 -2.49
CA LEU A 61 -8.84 21.88 -1.22
C LEU A 61 -8.54 20.39 -1.43
N GLU A 62 -9.14 19.76 -2.45
CA GLU A 62 -8.91 18.35 -2.76
C GLU A 62 -7.44 18.06 -3.15
N HIS A 63 -6.83 18.97 -3.91
CA HIS A 63 -5.41 18.90 -4.26
C HIS A 63 -4.52 19.12 -3.03
N LEU A 64 -4.82 20.11 -2.18
CA LEU A 64 -4.06 20.37 -0.95
C LEU A 64 -4.10 19.19 0.02
N ILE A 65 -5.28 18.58 0.21
CA ILE A 65 -5.41 17.37 1.03
C ILE A 65 -4.55 16.24 0.42
N SER A 66 -4.61 16.06 -0.90
CA SER A 66 -3.80 15.04 -1.56
C SER A 66 -2.29 15.28 -1.41
N ILE A 67 -1.83 16.53 -1.52
CA ILE A 67 -0.40 16.87 -1.43
C ILE A 67 0.11 16.68 -0.01
N ASN A 68 -0.64 17.16 1.00
CA ASN A 68 -0.30 16.98 2.41
C ASN A 68 -0.20 15.50 2.80
N ASN A 69 -1.12 14.66 2.32
CA ASN A 69 -1.04 13.22 2.55
C ASN A 69 0.18 12.58 1.88
N LYS A 70 0.50 12.97 0.63
CA LYS A 70 1.71 12.50 -0.07
C LYS A 70 3.02 12.95 0.59
N LEU A 71 3.01 14.08 1.31
CA LEU A 71 4.12 14.56 2.15
C LEU A 71 4.19 13.87 3.53
N GLY A 72 3.23 13.00 3.86
CA GLY A 72 3.12 12.37 5.17
C GLY A 72 2.55 13.26 6.28
N GLN A 73 2.06 14.46 5.94
CA GLN A 73 1.49 15.44 6.87
C GLN A 73 -0.02 15.20 7.09
N LYS A 74 -0.35 14.10 7.78
CA LYS A 74 -1.74 13.69 8.00
C LYS A 74 -2.56 14.68 8.83
N GLU A 75 -1.93 15.33 9.81
CA GLU A 75 -2.59 16.30 10.69
C GLU A 75 -3.00 17.57 9.92
N ALA A 76 -2.14 18.05 9.02
CA ALA A 76 -2.45 19.19 8.15
C ALA A 76 -3.61 18.88 7.21
N ALA A 77 -3.62 17.67 6.61
CA ALA A 77 -4.72 17.20 5.78
C ALA A 77 -6.05 17.10 6.58
N ALA A 78 -6.01 16.63 7.82
CA ALA A 78 -7.17 16.58 8.70
C ALA A 78 -7.69 18.00 9.04
N GLY A 79 -6.78 18.95 9.30
CA GLY A 79 -7.14 20.35 9.53
C GLY A 79 -7.83 21.00 8.32
N LEU A 80 -7.35 20.73 7.10
CA LEU A 80 -7.98 21.21 5.86
C LEU A 80 -9.40 20.66 5.68
N LEU A 81 -9.68 19.44 6.14
CA LEU A 81 -11.02 18.87 6.11
C LEU A 81 -11.95 19.45 7.15
N GLU A 82 -11.46 19.75 8.35
CA GLU A 82 -12.24 20.50 9.32
C GLU A 82 -12.59 21.90 8.80
N TYR A 83 -11.65 22.56 8.11
CA TYR A 83 -11.90 23.83 7.45
C TYR A 83 -12.98 23.70 6.37
N ALA A 84 -12.90 22.67 5.52
CA ALA A 84 -13.90 22.40 4.49
C ALA A 84 -15.30 22.13 5.08
N ARG A 85 -15.37 21.35 6.17
CA ARG A 85 -16.62 21.06 6.90
C ARG A 85 -17.25 22.31 7.52
N LYS A 86 -16.45 23.18 8.14
CA LYS A 86 -16.95 24.40 8.81
C LYS A 86 -17.47 25.44 7.81
N ASN A 87 -16.88 25.49 6.62
CA ASN A 87 -17.19 26.54 5.65
C ASN A 87 -18.34 26.19 4.69
N ASN A 88 -18.99 25.03 4.83
CA ASN A 88 -20.18 24.60 4.06
C ASN A 88 -20.10 24.88 2.53
N ARG A 89 -18.89 24.87 1.96
CA ARG A 89 -18.65 25.24 0.55
C ARG A 89 -18.53 24.04 -0.40
N THR A 90 -18.69 22.83 0.10
CA THR A 90 -18.41 21.62 -0.69
C THR A 90 -19.59 20.67 -0.65
N ASP A 91 -20.03 20.31 -1.85
CA ASP A 91 -20.98 19.23 -2.11
C ASP A 91 -20.63 18.00 -1.28
N MET A 92 -21.66 17.41 -0.67
CA MET A 92 -21.61 16.15 0.07
C MET A 92 -21.01 14.99 -0.76
N LYS A 93 -20.92 15.16 -2.10
CA LYS A 93 -20.36 14.20 -3.04
C LYS A 93 -18.84 14.01 -2.93
N VAL A 94 -18.07 14.96 -2.39
CA VAL A 94 -16.58 14.89 -2.41
C VAL A 94 -16.00 14.15 -1.19
N GLN A 95 -16.86 13.71 -0.26
CA GLN A 95 -16.41 13.14 1.02
C GLN A 95 -15.69 11.78 0.87
N GLU A 96 -16.04 10.90 -0.10
CA GLU A 96 -15.36 9.59 -0.22
C GLU A 96 -13.88 9.72 -0.57
N ARG A 97 -13.57 10.50 -1.61
CA ARG A 97 -12.19 10.70 -2.07
C ARG A 97 -11.34 11.37 -0.99
N TRP A 98 -11.96 12.14 -0.11
CA TRP A 98 -11.29 12.77 1.02
C TRP A 98 -10.91 11.76 2.10
N HIS A 99 -11.82 10.88 2.49
CA HIS A 99 -11.53 9.79 3.42
C HIS A 99 -10.47 8.83 2.87
N GLU A 100 -10.53 8.52 1.58
CA GLU A 100 -9.51 7.74 0.88
C GLU A 100 -8.14 8.42 0.96
N LYS A 101 -8.09 9.74 0.67
CA LYS A 101 -6.84 10.52 0.71
C LYS A 101 -6.26 10.62 2.12
N LEU A 102 -7.09 10.69 3.17
CA LEU A 102 -6.67 10.73 4.58
C LEU A 102 -6.09 9.43 5.13
N HIS A 103 -6.21 8.32 4.38
CA HIS A 103 -5.98 6.96 4.89
C HIS A 103 -6.99 6.50 5.94
N ASP A 104 -8.18 7.12 6.00
CA ASP A 104 -9.32 6.65 6.79
C ASP A 104 -10.12 5.61 5.99
N TRP A 105 -9.47 4.49 5.69
CA TRP A 105 -9.97 3.48 4.76
C TRP A 105 -11.30 2.85 5.18
N ASP A 106 -11.55 2.69 6.48
CA ASP A 106 -12.82 2.13 7.00
C ASP A 106 -14.02 3.03 6.67
N GLN A 107 -13.89 4.35 6.87
CA GLN A 107 -14.95 5.31 6.55
C GLN A 107 -15.08 5.51 5.03
N ALA A 108 -13.96 5.51 4.31
CA ALA A 108 -13.97 5.56 2.86
C ALA A 108 -14.71 4.35 2.26
N LEU A 109 -14.45 3.15 2.77
CA LEU A 109 -15.13 1.92 2.33
C LEU A 109 -16.63 1.99 2.57
N GLN A 110 -17.07 2.43 3.75
CA GLN A 110 -18.49 2.60 4.07
C GLN A 110 -19.17 3.61 3.13
N ALA A 111 -18.51 4.74 2.87
CA ALA A 111 -19.05 5.77 2.00
C ALA A 111 -19.14 5.28 0.54
N TYR A 112 -18.13 4.54 0.06
CA TYR A 112 -18.18 3.89 -1.25
C TYR A 112 -19.27 2.83 -1.33
N SER A 113 -19.45 1.99 -0.31
CA SER A 113 -20.50 0.97 -0.31
C SER A 113 -21.90 1.57 -0.35
N THR A 114 -22.18 2.61 0.46
CA THR A 114 -23.48 3.28 0.45
C THR A 114 -23.78 3.93 -0.90
N LYS A 115 -22.77 4.48 -1.59
CA LYS A 115 -22.98 5.02 -2.94
C LYS A 115 -23.15 3.95 -4.01
N LEU A 116 -22.44 2.83 -3.91
CA LEU A 116 -22.62 1.71 -4.83
C LEU A 116 -24.02 1.08 -4.73
N GLU A 117 -24.69 1.17 -3.57
CA GLU A 117 -26.11 0.82 -3.45
C GLU A 117 -27.02 1.72 -4.30
N THR A 118 -26.66 3.00 -4.44
CA THR A 118 -27.41 3.98 -5.26
C THR A 118 -27.00 3.98 -6.73
N GLN A 119 -25.74 3.69 -7.03
CA GLN A 119 -25.15 3.72 -8.37
C GLN A 119 -24.23 2.51 -8.54
N PRO A 120 -24.79 1.33 -8.86
CA PRO A 120 -24.03 0.08 -8.88
C PRO A 120 -23.03 -0.02 -10.03
N ASP A 121 -23.18 0.75 -11.12
CA ASP A 121 -22.33 0.63 -12.31
C ASP A 121 -21.28 1.75 -12.45
N ASP A 122 -21.15 2.64 -11.47
CA ASP A 122 -20.08 3.64 -11.51
C ASP A 122 -18.72 2.98 -11.21
N LEU A 123 -17.97 2.76 -12.28
CA LEU A 123 -16.66 2.10 -12.26
C LEU A 123 -15.62 2.89 -11.46
N ALA A 124 -15.75 4.22 -11.36
CA ALA A 124 -14.81 5.03 -10.56
C ALA A 124 -14.99 4.78 -9.06
N LEU A 125 -16.23 4.56 -8.61
CA LEU A 125 -16.55 4.19 -7.23
C LEU A 125 -16.12 2.76 -6.92
N VAL A 126 -16.31 1.84 -7.86
CA VAL A 126 -15.79 0.46 -7.74
C VAL A 126 -14.27 0.46 -7.58
N LEU A 127 -13.54 1.23 -8.40
CA LEU A 127 -12.09 1.36 -8.27
C LEU A 127 -11.68 1.96 -6.92
N GLY A 128 -12.42 2.96 -6.41
CA GLY A 128 -12.21 3.52 -5.07
C GLY A 128 -12.41 2.49 -3.96
N GLN A 129 -13.48 1.69 -4.06
CA GLN A 129 -13.76 0.58 -3.14
C GLN A 129 -12.62 -0.46 -3.18
N MET A 130 -12.17 -0.84 -4.38
CA MET A 130 -11.08 -1.80 -4.56
C MET A 130 -9.77 -1.31 -3.92
N ARG A 131 -9.42 -0.03 -4.07
CA ARG A 131 -8.24 0.58 -3.42
C ARG A 131 -8.37 0.60 -1.90
N CYS A 132 -9.57 0.86 -1.36
CA CYS A 132 -9.81 0.80 0.08
C CYS A 132 -9.64 -0.62 0.62
N LEU A 133 -10.18 -1.62 -0.09
CA LEU A 133 -10.02 -3.03 0.30
C LEU A 133 -8.56 -3.50 0.21
N GLU A 134 -7.81 -3.07 -0.81
CA GLU A 134 -6.37 -3.32 -0.94
C GLU A 134 -5.61 -2.74 0.26
N ALA A 135 -5.87 -1.49 0.60
CA ALA A 135 -5.21 -0.82 1.73
C ALA A 135 -5.60 -1.45 3.08
N LEU A 136 -6.84 -1.90 3.25
CA LEU A 136 -7.28 -2.63 4.44
C LEU A 136 -6.70 -4.05 4.52
N GLY A 137 -6.24 -4.60 3.38
CA GLY A 137 -5.77 -5.98 3.27
C GLY A 137 -6.89 -7.01 3.24
N GLU A 138 -8.09 -6.60 2.82
CA GLU A 138 -9.29 -7.42 2.70
C GLU A 138 -9.32 -8.13 1.34
N TRP A 139 -8.37 -9.05 1.13
CA TRP A 139 -8.14 -9.70 -0.16
C TRP A 139 -9.29 -10.56 -0.65
N GLY A 140 -10.05 -11.17 0.26
CA GLY A 140 -11.19 -12.04 -0.09
C GLY A 140 -12.33 -11.27 -0.74
N GLU A 141 -12.77 -10.18 -0.09
CA GLU A 141 -13.81 -9.30 -0.64
C GLU A 141 -13.33 -8.58 -1.91
N LEU A 142 -12.05 -8.17 -1.93
CA LEU A 142 -11.45 -7.56 -3.11
C LEU A 142 -11.45 -8.51 -4.32
N TYR A 143 -11.14 -9.78 -4.08
CA TYR A 143 -11.14 -10.80 -5.13
C TYR A 143 -12.53 -11.08 -5.66
N SER A 144 -13.56 -11.18 -4.80
CA SER A 144 -14.94 -11.36 -5.27
C SER A 144 -15.42 -10.18 -6.11
N VAL A 145 -15.17 -8.94 -5.64
CA VAL A 145 -15.51 -7.73 -6.40
C VAL A 145 -14.76 -7.68 -7.74
N ALA A 146 -13.48 -8.07 -7.75
CA ALA A 146 -12.70 -8.13 -8.98
C ALA A 146 -13.29 -9.13 -9.98
N CYS A 147 -13.60 -10.35 -9.56
CA CYS A 147 -14.16 -11.40 -10.43
C CYS A 147 -15.53 -11.00 -11.02
N ASP A 148 -16.44 -10.48 -10.19
CA ASP A 148 -17.79 -10.10 -10.61
C ASP A 148 -17.73 -8.99 -11.68
N ARG A 149 -16.86 -8.00 -11.48
CA ARG A 149 -16.74 -6.85 -12.38
C ARG A 149 -15.87 -7.14 -13.60
N TRP A 150 -14.91 -8.07 -13.50
CA TRP A 150 -14.08 -8.48 -14.62
C TRP A 150 -14.91 -9.05 -15.78
N MET A 151 -15.95 -9.83 -15.46
CA MET A 151 -16.87 -10.39 -16.45
C MET A 151 -17.75 -9.33 -17.14
N GLY A 152 -18.01 -8.20 -16.49
CA GLY A 152 -18.90 -7.13 -16.99
C GLY A 152 -18.20 -5.95 -17.69
N THR A 153 -16.89 -5.76 -17.51
CA THR A 153 -16.21 -4.53 -17.94
C THR A 153 -15.66 -4.66 -19.36
N MET A 154 -16.04 -3.75 -20.27
CA MET A 154 -15.65 -3.76 -21.70
C MET A 154 -14.50 -2.80 -22.06
N ALA A 155 -14.17 -1.82 -21.21
CA ALA A 155 -13.16 -0.80 -21.52
C ALA A 155 -11.72 -1.23 -21.14
N GLU A 156 -10.78 -1.16 -22.08
CA GLU A 156 -9.37 -1.61 -21.90
C GLU A 156 -8.58 -0.78 -20.88
N ASP A 157 -8.73 0.55 -20.88
CA ASP A 157 -8.00 1.41 -19.94
C ASP A 157 -8.39 1.15 -18.47
N LEU A 158 -9.68 0.93 -18.24
CA LEU A 158 -10.18 0.56 -16.92
C LEU A 158 -9.76 -0.85 -16.52
N ARG A 159 -9.73 -1.79 -17.47
CA ARG A 159 -9.18 -3.13 -17.22
C ARG A 159 -7.72 -3.05 -16.80
N ALA A 160 -6.90 -2.16 -17.36
CA ALA A 160 -5.52 -1.99 -16.94
C ALA A 160 -5.40 -1.52 -15.47
N GLN A 161 -6.22 -0.55 -15.06
CA GLN A 161 -6.24 -0.05 -13.67
C GLN A 161 -6.77 -1.10 -12.68
N MET A 162 -7.84 -1.80 -13.05
CA MET A 162 -8.40 -2.91 -12.27
C MET A 162 -7.42 -4.09 -12.19
N ALA A 163 -6.76 -4.42 -13.29
CA ALA A 163 -5.86 -5.57 -13.40
C ALA A 163 -4.73 -5.51 -12.38
N ARG A 164 -4.23 -4.31 -12.04
CA ARG A 164 -3.23 -4.17 -10.98
C ARG A 164 -3.74 -4.65 -9.62
N VAL A 165 -4.89 -4.12 -9.19
CA VAL A 165 -5.47 -4.41 -7.88
C VAL A 165 -6.00 -5.85 -7.83
N ALA A 166 -6.56 -6.33 -8.95
CA ALA A 166 -7.01 -7.69 -9.13
C ALA A 166 -5.85 -8.70 -9.14
N SER A 167 -4.70 -8.36 -9.74
CA SER A 167 -3.50 -9.21 -9.67
C SER A 167 -2.97 -9.32 -8.24
N ALA A 168 -2.97 -8.23 -7.49
CA ALA A 168 -2.58 -8.23 -6.08
C ALA A 168 -3.51 -9.11 -5.22
N SER A 169 -4.84 -9.03 -5.44
CA SER A 169 -5.79 -9.85 -4.70
C SER A 169 -5.73 -11.33 -5.07
N ALA A 170 -5.63 -11.65 -6.37
CA ALA A 170 -5.43 -13.02 -6.83
C ALA A 170 -4.14 -13.63 -6.25
N TRP A 171 -3.06 -12.86 -6.24
CA TRP A 171 -1.79 -13.29 -5.64
C TRP A 171 -1.93 -13.55 -4.13
N ALA A 172 -2.57 -12.64 -3.40
CA ALA A 172 -2.77 -12.78 -1.95
C ALA A 172 -3.67 -13.98 -1.57
N MET A 173 -4.64 -14.33 -2.43
CA MET A 173 -5.52 -15.49 -2.27
C MET A 173 -4.87 -16.81 -2.73
N GLY A 174 -3.77 -16.73 -3.50
CA GLY A 174 -3.10 -17.91 -4.09
C GLY A 174 -3.74 -18.41 -5.39
N GLU A 175 -4.59 -17.61 -6.03
CA GLU A 175 -5.28 -17.93 -7.28
C GLU A 175 -4.42 -17.53 -8.51
N TRP A 176 -3.43 -18.36 -8.81
CA TRP A 176 -2.41 -18.09 -9.84
C TRP A 176 -2.96 -17.99 -11.26
N SER A 177 -4.03 -18.72 -11.58
CA SER A 177 -4.65 -18.72 -12.92
C SER A 177 -5.24 -17.35 -13.25
N MET A 178 -6.01 -16.78 -12.32
CA MET A 178 -6.61 -15.45 -12.51
C MET A 178 -5.55 -14.35 -12.49
N MET A 179 -4.51 -14.50 -11.66
CA MET A 179 -3.37 -13.58 -11.66
C MET A 179 -2.70 -13.52 -13.04
N GLU A 180 -2.58 -14.64 -13.75
CA GLU A 180 -2.03 -14.66 -15.11
C GLU A 180 -2.93 -13.88 -16.09
N GLU A 181 -4.24 -14.06 -16.03
CA GLU A 181 -5.19 -13.31 -16.88
C GLU A 181 -5.15 -11.81 -16.62
N TYR A 182 -5.18 -11.40 -15.36
CA TYR A 182 -5.08 -10.00 -14.98
C TYR A 182 -3.74 -9.38 -15.39
N SER A 183 -2.63 -10.10 -15.19
CA SER A 183 -1.29 -9.60 -15.54
C SER A 183 -1.11 -9.33 -17.05
N ARG A 184 -1.87 -10.02 -17.92
CA ARG A 184 -1.83 -9.79 -19.37
C ARG A 184 -2.38 -8.42 -19.76
N CYS A 185 -3.33 -7.90 -18.99
CA CYS A 185 -3.95 -6.60 -19.22
C CYS A 185 -3.11 -5.42 -18.67
N ILE A 186 -2.11 -5.68 -17.82
CA ILE A 186 -1.22 -4.63 -17.32
C ILE A 186 -0.22 -4.28 -18.43
N PRO A 187 -0.01 -3.00 -18.77
CA PRO A 187 1.02 -2.58 -19.72
C PRO A 187 2.41 -3.16 -19.36
N ARG A 188 3.23 -3.43 -20.38
CA ARG A 188 4.60 -3.95 -20.15
C ARG A 188 5.58 -2.86 -19.73
N ASP A 189 5.28 -1.62 -20.09
CA ASP A 189 6.13 -0.46 -19.84
C ASP A 189 6.00 0.06 -18.39
N THR A 190 5.18 -0.58 -17.56
CA THR A 190 5.05 -0.24 -16.15
C THR A 190 5.87 -1.20 -15.29
N ASN A 191 6.54 -0.65 -14.28
CA ASN A 191 7.31 -1.43 -13.30
C ASN A 191 6.45 -2.54 -12.65
N GLU A 192 5.23 -2.21 -12.22
CA GLU A 192 4.30 -3.18 -11.61
C GLU A 192 3.96 -4.32 -12.59
N GLY A 193 3.80 -4.03 -13.88
CA GLY A 193 3.55 -5.02 -14.92
C GLY A 193 4.73 -5.97 -15.14
N ALA A 194 5.96 -5.46 -15.12
CA ALA A 194 7.16 -6.30 -15.18
C ALA A 194 7.31 -7.14 -13.89
N PHE A 195 7.07 -6.54 -12.74
CA PHE A 195 7.12 -7.20 -11.43
C PHE A 195 6.16 -8.39 -11.32
N TYR A 196 4.87 -8.23 -11.63
CA TYR A 196 3.91 -9.34 -11.54
C TYR A 196 4.24 -10.49 -12.51
N ARG A 197 4.78 -10.18 -13.70
CA ARG A 197 5.26 -11.20 -14.65
C ARG A 197 6.48 -11.94 -14.13
N ALA A 198 7.40 -11.24 -13.47
CA ALA A 198 8.52 -11.86 -12.78
C ALA A 198 8.03 -12.82 -11.68
N VAL A 199 7.07 -12.41 -10.85
CA VAL A 199 6.48 -13.25 -9.80
C VAL A 199 5.83 -14.51 -10.39
N LEU A 200 5.05 -14.37 -11.47
CA LEU A 200 4.45 -15.52 -12.17
C LEU A 200 5.50 -16.46 -12.76
N ALA A 201 6.58 -15.92 -13.32
CA ALA A 201 7.69 -16.72 -13.85
C ALA A 201 8.44 -17.47 -12.74
N VAL A 202 8.64 -16.84 -11.57
CA VAL A 202 9.19 -17.50 -10.37
C VAL A 202 8.28 -18.62 -9.87
N HIS A 203 6.96 -18.43 -9.91
CA HIS A 203 6.01 -19.47 -9.54
C HIS A 203 6.04 -20.66 -10.52
N LYS A 204 6.14 -20.41 -11.83
CA LYS A 204 6.25 -21.44 -12.88
C LYS A 204 7.65 -22.07 -13.00
N ASP A 205 8.56 -21.77 -12.07
CA ASP A 205 9.97 -22.19 -12.06
C ASP A 205 10.76 -21.83 -13.34
N GLN A 206 10.33 -20.77 -14.05
CA GLN A 206 11.00 -20.22 -15.22
C GLN A 206 12.01 -19.15 -14.80
N HIS A 207 13.10 -19.57 -14.16
CA HIS A 207 14.06 -18.65 -13.53
C HIS A 207 14.73 -17.68 -14.50
N HIS A 208 15.06 -18.11 -15.72
CA HIS A 208 15.69 -17.23 -16.72
C HIS A 208 14.75 -16.12 -17.19
N VAL A 209 13.48 -16.45 -17.42
CA VAL A 209 12.45 -15.48 -17.83
C VAL A 209 12.14 -14.52 -16.67
N ALA A 210 12.10 -15.04 -15.44
CA ALA A 210 11.94 -14.20 -14.25
C ALA A 210 13.06 -13.16 -14.14
N GLN A 211 14.32 -13.57 -14.33
CA GLN A 211 15.46 -12.64 -14.29
C GLN A 211 15.35 -11.53 -15.33
N GLN A 212 14.97 -11.86 -16.57
CA GLN A 212 14.76 -10.86 -17.62
C GLN A 212 13.69 -9.83 -17.25
N TYR A 213 12.59 -10.26 -16.65
CA TYR A 213 11.55 -9.33 -16.18
C TYR A 213 12.00 -8.51 -14.97
N ILE A 214 12.82 -9.06 -14.07
CA ILE A 214 13.42 -8.32 -12.96
C ILE A 214 14.34 -7.21 -13.49
N ASP A 215 15.19 -7.53 -14.46
CA ASP A 215 16.10 -6.55 -15.06
C ASP A 215 15.33 -5.46 -15.81
N THR A 216 14.29 -5.83 -16.57
CA THR A 216 13.39 -4.85 -17.21
C THR A 216 12.70 -3.95 -16.18
N ALA A 217 12.26 -4.49 -15.05
CA ALA A 217 11.65 -3.70 -13.98
C ALA A 217 12.65 -2.72 -13.35
N ARG A 218 13.94 -3.09 -13.27
CA ARG A 218 15.01 -2.19 -12.82
C ARG A 218 15.26 -1.06 -13.81
N ASP A 219 15.36 -1.36 -15.11
CA ASP A 219 15.55 -0.34 -16.14
C ASP A 219 14.43 0.73 -16.08
N LEU A 220 13.19 0.30 -15.85
CA LEU A 220 12.05 1.21 -15.68
C LEU A 220 12.15 2.01 -14.37
N LEU A 221 12.52 1.35 -13.26
CA LEU A 221 12.70 2.01 -11.96
C LEU A 221 13.85 3.00 -11.94
N ASP A 222 14.91 2.77 -12.70
CA ASP A 222 16.08 3.65 -12.75
C ASP A 222 15.67 5.06 -13.21
N THR A 223 14.75 5.16 -14.17
CA THR A 223 14.23 6.45 -14.63
C THR A 223 13.43 7.18 -13.53
N GLU A 224 12.61 6.46 -12.77
CA GLU A 224 11.86 7.04 -11.65
C GLU A 224 12.77 7.43 -10.48
N LEU A 225 13.74 6.60 -10.16
CA LEU A 225 14.62 6.75 -9.01
C LEU A 225 15.63 7.88 -9.22
N THR A 226 16.18 8.01 -10.43
CA THR A 226 17.08 9.10 -10.81
C THR A 226 16.41 10.47 -10.66
N ALA A 227 15.13 10.59 -11.06
CA ALA A 227 14.37 11.82 -10.90
C ALA A 227 14.10 12.18 -9.43
N MET A 228 13.86 11.19 -8.56
CA MET A 228 13.40 11.46 -7.18
C MET A 228 14.52 11.60 -6.15
N VAL A 229 15.61 10.83 -6.29
CA VAL A 229 16.70 10.78 -5.29
C VAL A 229 17.43 12.11 -5.17
N GLY A 230 17.48 12.90 -6.26
CA GLY A 230 18.17 14.18 -6.29
C GLY A 230 17.65 15.23 -5.31
N GLU A 231 16.36 15.16 -4.93
CA GLU A 231 15.74 16.14 -4.03
C GLU A 231 15.61 15.63 -2.58
N SER A 232 15.08 14.42 -2.37
CA SER A 232 14.94 13.87 -1.01
C SER A 232 14.82 12.35 -0.99
N TYR A 233 15.47 11.72 0.00
CA TYR A 233 15.35 10.28 0.23
C TYR A 233 13.91 9.85 0.56
N GLN A 234 13.17 10.65 1.33
CA GLN A 234 11.79 10.33 1.72
C GLN A 234 10.87 10.16 0.51
N ARG A 235 11.06 10.95 -0.55
CA ARG A 235 10.31 10.84 -1.81
C ARG A 235 10.67 9.58 -2.60
N ALA A 236 11.95 9.23 -2.62
CA ALA A 236 12.43 8.03 -3.30
C ALA A 236 12.14 6.73 -2.55
N TYR A 237 11.70 6.80 -1.28
CA TYR A 237 11.54 5.63 -0.42
C TYR A 237 10.61 4.55 -1.00
N ASN A 238 9.48 4.93 -1.61
CA ASN A 238 8.58 3.95 -2.24
C ASN A 238 9.24 3.20 -3.40
N SER A 239 10.08 3.88 -4.19
CA SER A 239 10.88 3.23 -5.24
C SER A 239 11.99 2.37 -4.64
N MET A 240 12.61 2.78 -3.53
CA MET A 240 13.57 1.95 -2.80
C MET A 240 12.95 0.63 -2.30
N VAL A 241 11.69 0.68 -1.83
CA VAL A 241 10.95 -0.54 -1.45
C VAL A 241 10.72 -1.43 -2.67
N ALA A 242 10.37 -0.87 -3.84
CA ALA A 242 10.23 -1.65 -5.06
C ALA A 242 11.55 -2.31 -5.51
N VAL A 243 12.66 -1.58 -5.44
CA VAL A 243 14.01 -2.12 -5.70
C VAL A 243 14.35 -3.25 -4.73
N GLN A 244 14.03 -3.07 -3.43
CA GLN A 244 14.20 -4.13 -2.43
C GLN A 244 13.36 -5.37 -2.76
N MET A 245 12.11 -5.21 -3.18
CA MET A 245 11.26 -6.33 -3.57
C MET A 245 11.81 -7.09 -4.78
N LEU A 246 12.41 -6.39 -5.75
CA LEU A 246 13.08 -7.01 -6.89
C LEU A 246 14.32 -7.80 -6.47
N ALA A 247 15.15 -7.25 -5.56
CA ALA A 247 16.29 -7.97 -5.00
C ALA A 247 15.86 -9.20 -4.18
N GLU A 248 14.79 -9.09 -3.38
CA GLU A 248 14.24 -10.24 -2.66
C GLU A 248 13.66 -11.30 -3.60
N LEU A 249 13.13 -10.91 -4.77
CA LEU A 249 12.65 -11.84 -5.78
C LEU A 249 13.79 -12.65 -6.43
N GLU A 250 14.97 -12.06 -6.61
CA GLU A 250 16.17 -12.81 -7.03
C GLU A 250 16.66 -13.76 -5.94
N GLU A 251 16.65 -13.31 -4.68
CA GLU A 251 17.01 -14.17 -3.54
C GLU A 251 16.02 -15.34 -3.40
N VAL A 252 14.74 -15.15 -3.75
CA VAL A 252 13.75 -16.22 -3.85
C VAL A 252 14.16 -17.25 -4.92
N ILE A 253 14.64 -16.82 -6.09
CA ILE A 253 15.19 -17.73 -7.11
C ILE A 253 16.38 -18.50 -6.54
N GLN A 254 17.32 -17.81 -5.88
CA GLN A 254 18.49 -18.44 -5.26
C GLN A 254 18.10 -19.44 -4.16
N TYR A 255 17.08 -19.11 -3.36
CA TYR A 255 16.57 -19.97 -2.29
C TYR A 255 16.00 -21.29 -2.83
N LYS A 256 15.28 -21.22 -3.97
CA LYS A 256 14.75 -22.41 -4.65
C LYS A 256 15.86 -23.30 -5.20
N LEU A 257 16.90 -22.70 -5.80
CA LEU A 257 17.98 -23.42 -6.47
C LEU A 257 19.05 -23.99 -5.51
N VAL A 258 19.39 -23.28 -4.43
CA VAL A 258 20.56 -23.60 -3.58
C VAL A 258 20.13 -23.82 -2.12
N PRO A 259 19.96 -25.08 -1.68
CA PRO A 259 19.52 -25.41 -0.31
C PRO A 259 20.44 -24.87 0.79
N GLU A 260 21.75 -24.82 0.54
CA GLU A 260 22.77 -24.36 1.50
C GLU A 260 22.64 -22.87 1.83
N ARG A 261 22.09 -22.07 0.91
CA ARG A 261 21.91 -20.62 1.08
C ARG A 261 20.62 -20.24 1.79
N ARG A 262 19.74 -21.20 2.10
CA ARG A 262 18.43 -20.93 2.71
C ARG A 262 18.53 -20.19 4.05
N LEU A 263 19.35 -20.68 4.97
CA LEU A 263 19.52 -20.07 6.30
C LEU A 263 20.18 -18.67 6.25
N PRO A 264 21.25 -18.45 5.47
CA PRO A 264 21.77 -17.08 5.26
C PRO A 264 20.72 -16.13 4.69
N ILE A 265 19.95 -16.55 3.68
CA ILE A 265 18.93 -15.72 3.04
C ILE A 265 17.84 -15.32 4.05
N THR A 266 17.32 -16.27 4.85
CA THR A 266 16.29 -15.94 5.86
C THR A 266 16.81 -14.98 6.93
N HIS A 267 18.08 -15.10 7.32
CA HIS A 267 18.70 -14.16 8.24
C HIS A 267 18.81 -12.74 7.64
N ILE A 268 19.29 -12.63 6.40
CA ILE A 268 19.40 -11.36 5.67
C ILE A 268 18.01 -10.72 5.50
N TRP A 269 17.00 -11.50 5.13
CA TRP A 269 15.62 -11.02 5.02
C TRP A 269 15.10 -10.42 6.32
N TRP A 270 15.44 -11.02 7.46
CA TRP A 270 15.05 -10.50 8.76
C TRP A 270 15.74 -9.18 9.08
N GLU A 271 17.06 -9.10 8.96
CA GLU A 271 17.81 -7.86 9.23
C GLU A 271 17.37 -6.72 8.32
N ARG A 272 17.19 -7.01 7.02
CA ARG A 272 16.72 -6.02 6.04
C ARG A 272 15.34 -5.47 6.39
N LEU A 273 14.41 -6.35 6.77
CA LEU A 273 13.05 -5.93 7.15
C LEU A 273 13.04 -5.03 8.40
N GLN A 274 13.97 -5.22 9.34
CA GLN A 274 14.09 -4.35 10.51
C GLN A 274 14.54 -2.92 10.16
N GLY A 275 15.32 -2.77 9.09
CA GLY A 275 15.76 -1.48 8.57
C GLY A 275 14.68 -0.71 7.79
N CYS A 276 13.66 -1.40 7.29
CA CYS A 276 12.54 -0.77 6.60
C CYS A 276 11.72 0.13 7.54
N GLN A 277 11.11 1.18 6.99
CA GLN A 277 10.13 2.00 7.71
C GLN A 277 8.97 1.13 8.21
N ARG A 278 8.37 1.55 9.32
CA ARG A 278 7.30 0.81 10.01
C ARG A 278 5.94 1.16 9.40
N VAL A 279 5.78 0.87 8.13
CA VAL A 279 4.55 1.05 7.34
C VAL A 279 3.96 -0.32 7.05
N VAL A 280 2.65 -0.49 7.27
CA VAL A 280 1.98 -1.79 7.17
C VAL A 280 1.97 -2.27 5.72
N GLU A 281 1.65 -1.37 4.78
CA GLU A 281 1.54 -1.67 3.37
C GLU A 281 2.87 -2.18 2.77
N ASP A 282 3.99 -1.53 3.13
CA ASP A 282 5.31 -1.93 2.64
C ASP A 282 5.73 -3.29 3.19
N TRP A 283 5.52 -3.51 4.49
CA TRP A 283 5.80 -4.80 5.12
C TRP A 283 4.96 -5.91 4.51
N GLN A 284 3.70 -5.63 4.22
CA GLN A 284 2.79 -6.60 3.60
C GLN A 284 3.27 -7.02 2.21
N LYS A 285 3.68 -6.06 1.37
CA LYS A 285 4.22 -6.35 0.02
C LYS A 285 5.51 -7.17 0.09
N ILE A 286 6.44 -6.81 0.98
CA ILE A 286 7.69 -7.54 1.17
C ILE A 286 7.44 -8.97 1.67
N LEU A 287 6.56 -9.15 2.66
CA LEU A 287 6.21 -10.47 3.18
C LEU A 287 5.48 -11.35 2.16
N GLN A 288 4.67 -10.75 1.26
CA GLN A 288 4.06 -11.48 0.16
C GLN A 288 5.11 -12.06 -0.81
N VAL A 289 6.18 -11.31 -1.12
CA VAL A 289 7.30 -11.84 -1.94
C VAL A 289 7.95 -13.05 -1.26
N ARG A 290 8.24 -12.96 0.04
CA ARG A 290 8.84 -14.08 0.79
C ARG A 290 7.92 -15.30 0.89
N SER A 291 6.60 -15.06 0.88
CA SER A 291 5.59 -16.13 0.94
C SER A 291 5.56 -17.02 -0.31
N LEU A 292 6.27 -16.66 -1.39
CA LEU A 292 6.48 -17.52 -2.55
C LEU A 292 7.22 -18.81 -2.23
N VAL A 293 8.01 -18.83 -1.15
CA VAL A 293 8.85 -19.99 -0.79
C VAL A 293 8.76 -20.36 0.68
N LEU A 294 8.45 -19.42 1.57
CA LEU A 294 8.30 -19.67 2.99
C LEU A 294 6.84 -19.56 3.42
N SER A 295 6.35 -20.60 4.09
CA SER A 295 5.08 -20.50 4.80
C SER A 295 5.22 -19.61 6.04
N PRO A 296 4.16 -18.91 6.47
CA PRO A 296 4.21 -18.09 7.69
C PRO A 296 4.54 -18.88 8.97
N GLN A 297 4.34 -20.20 8.96
CA GLN A 297 4.67 -21.08 10.08
C GLN A 297 6.17 -21.40 10.16
N GLU A 298 6.85 -21.43 9.01
CA GLU A 298 8.31 -21.66 8.96
C GLU A 298 9.10 -20.41 9.39
N ASP A 299 8.59 -19.21 9.10
CA ASP A 299 9.23 -17.94 9.48
C ASP A 299 8.34 -17.08 10.38
N MET A 300 8.11 -17.54 11.61
CA MET A 300 7.13 -16.91 12.51
C MET A 300 7.52 -15.48 12.97
N ARG A 301 8.82 -15.17 13.03
CA ARG A 301 9.32 -13.94 13.68
C ARG A 301 8.89 -12.66 12.93
N PRO A 302 9.06 -12.55 11.60
CA PRO A 302 8.58 -11.40 10.83
C PRO A 302 7.08 -11.20 10.92
N TRP A 303 6.30 -12.28 10.81
CA TRP A 303 4.83 -12.21 10.88
C TRP A 303 4.32 -11.77 12.26
N LEU A 304 4.98 -12.18 13.35
CA LEU A 304 4.66 -11.67 14.70
C LEU A 304 4.99 -10.19 14.86
N LYS A 305 6.05 -9.72 14.22
CA LYS A 305 6.41 -8.30 14.22
C LYS A 305 5.42 -7.49 13.37
N PHE A 306 5.02 -8.00 12.22
CA PHE A 306 3.98 -7.46 11.36
C PHE A 306 2.64 -7.35 12.08
N ALA A 307 2.17 -8.41 12.76
CA ALA A 307 0.96 -8.35 13.57
C ALA A 307 1.06 -7.27 14.68
N SER A 308 2.22 -7.12 15.30
CA SER A 308 2.47 -6.03 16.26
C SER A 308 2.37 -4.64 15.63
N LEU A 309 2.86 -4.50 14.40
CA LEU A 309 2.80 -3.25 13.64
C LEU A 309 1.34 -2.90 13.31
N CYS A 310 0.58 -3.85 12.76
CA CYS A 310 -0.85 -3.69 12.47
C CYS A 310 -1.65 -3.30 13.72
N ARG A 311 -1.32 -3.91 14.88
CA ARG A 311 -1.96 -3.54 16.15
C ARG A 311 -1.66 -2.11 16.57
N LYS A 312 -0.41 -1.64 16.41
CA LYS A 312 -0.01 -0.28 16.77
C LYS A 312 -0.56 0.78 15.81
N SER A 313 -0.77 0.43 14.55
CA SER A 313 -1.35 1.31 13.54
C SER A 313 -2.89 1.33 13.56
N GLY A 314 -3.53 0.63 14.49
CA GLY A 314 -4.99 0.56 14.60
C GLY A 314 -5.68 -0.46 13.67
N ARG A 315 -4.92 -1.16 12.80
CA ARG A 315 -5.46 -2.19 11.89
C ARG A 315 -5.62 -3.54 12.60
N LEU A 316 -6.59 -3.59 13.50
CA LEU A 316 -6.83 -4.76 14.35
C LEU A 316 -7.30 -5.99 13.56
N ALA A 317 -8.16 -5.82 12.54
CA ALA A 317 -8.63 -6.93 11.70
C ALA A 317 -7.48 -7.68 11.02
N LEU A 318 -6.54 -6.94 10.41
CA LEU A 318 -5.36 -7.51 9.77
C LEU A 318 -4.41 -8.19 10.77
N SER A 319 -4.24 -7.60 11.95
CA SER A 319 -3.50 -8.22 13.05
C SER A 319 -4.13 -9.55 13.48
N HIS A 320 -5.47 -9.61 13.56
CA HIS A 320 -6.18 -10.82 13.94
C HIS A 320 -5.96 -11.94 12.92
N LYS A 321 -6.20 -11.65 11.63
CA LYS A 321 -6.01 -12.61 10.53
C LYS A 321 -4.58 -13.16 10.47
N THR A 322 -3.58 -12.30 10.64
CA THR A 322 -2.18 -12.72 10.67
C THR A 322 -1.92 -13.71 11.81
N LEU A 323 -2.43 -13.41 13.01
CA LEU A 323 -2.21 -14.26 14.19
C LEU A 323 -2.97 -15.58 14.07
N VAL A 324 -4.18 -15.58 13.51
CA VAL A 324 -4.94 -16.80 13.18
C VAL A 324 -4.15 -17.67 12.21
N ARG A 325 -3.61 -17.08 11.14
CA ARG A 325 -2.78 -17.81 10.16
C ARG A 325 -1.54 -18.44 10.79
N LEU A 326 -0.94 -17.78 11.78
CA LEU A 326 0.19 -18.31 12.55
C LEU A 326 -0.21 -19.38 13.57
N LEU A 327 -1.41 -19.29 14.16
CA LEU A 327 -1.93 -20.27 15.11
C LEU A 327 -2.44 -21.54 14.42
N GLY A 328 -2.83 -21.45 13.14
CA GLY A 328 -3.40 -22.56 12.37
C GLY A 328 -4.83 -22.94 12.77
N CYS A 329 -5.42 -22.21 13.72
CA CYS A 329 -6.80 -22.37 14.15
C CYS A 329 -7.38 -21.01 14.53
N ASP A 330 -8.69 -20.83 14.34
CA ASP A 330 -9.43 -19.62 14.71
C ASP A 330 -9.89 -19.66 16.18
N PRO A 331 -9.25 -18.94 17.11
CA PRO A 331 -9.63 -18.95 18.52
C PRO A 331 -10.81 -18.02 18.83
N SER A 332 -11.37 -17.39 17.79
CA SER A 332 -12.60 -16.62 17.79
C SER A 332 -13.84 -17.53 17.64
N LEU A 333 -13.73 -18.62 16.89
CA LEU A 333 -14.80 -19.60 16.66
C LEU A 333 -14.99 -20.56 17.84
N SER A 334 -13.94 -20.78 18.65
CA SER A 334 -13.97 -21.64 19.85
C SER A 334 -13.60 -20.86 21.13
N PRO A 335 -14.45 -19.93 21.60
CA PRO A 335 -14.14 -19.09 22.76
C PRO A 335 -14.02 -19.85 24.09
N SER A 336 -14.51 -21.09 24.16
CA SER A 336 -14.48 -21.95 25.34
C SER A 336 -13.21 -22.80 25.46
N GLN A 337 -12.44 -22.98 24.38
CA GLN A 337 -11.23 -23.81 24.38
C GLN A 337 -10.00 -22.99 24.80
N PRO A 338 -9.03 -23.61 25.51
CA PRO A 338 -7.76 -22.97 25.79
C PRO A 338 -6.99 -22.72 24.48
N LEU A 339 -6.22 -21.63 24.44
CA LEU A 339 -5.38 -21.33 23.28
C LEU A 339 -4.31 -22.42 23.09
N PRO A 340 -3.95 -22.77 21.84
CA PRO A 340 -2.86 -23.70 21.57
C PRO A 340 -1.56 -23.24 22.24
N VAL A 341 -0.84 -24.17 22.85
CA VAL A 341 0.46 -23.92 23.52
C VAL A 341 1.64 -24.26 22.59
N SER A 342 1.37 -24.79 21.40
CA SER A 342 2.39 -25.19 20.41
C SER A 342 3.39 -24.08 20.09
N HIS A 343 2.92 -22.83 20.04
CA HIS A 343 3.75 -21.66 19.76
C HIS A 343 3.52 -20.55 20.80
N PRO A 344 4.24 -20.58 21.94
CA PRO A 344 3.97 -19.71 23.08
C PRO A 344 4.06 -18.20 22.75
N HIS A 345 4.97 -17.82 21.86
CA HIS A 345 5.13 -16.43 21.42
C HIS A 345 3.93 -15.91 20.61
N VAL A 346 3.31 -16.78 19.80
CA VAL A 346 2.12 -16.41 19.00
C VAL A 346 0.91 -16.27 19.91
N THR A 347 0.72 -17.23 20.81
CA THR A 347 -0.35 -17.22 21.81
C THR A 347 -0.29 -15.99 22.70
N TYR A 348 0.91 -15.60 23.13
CA TYR A 348 1.12 -14.36 23.89
C TYR A 348 0.77 -13.10 23.08
N GLN A 349 1.19 -13.02 21.81
CA GLN A 349 0.84 -11.89 20.94
C GLN A 349 -0.67 -11.83 20.65
N TYR A 350 -1.33 -12.98 20.56
CA TYR A 350 -2.78 -13.06 20.44
C TYR A 350 -3.50 -12.56 21.70
N CYS A 351 -3.04 -12.92 22.89
CA CYS A 351 -3.57 -12.35 24.14
C CYS A 351 -3.39 -10.82 24.21
N LYS A 352 -2.23 -10.30 23.77
CA LYS A 352 -2.01 -8.84 23.65
C LYS A 352 -2.97 -8.17 22.67
N HIS A 353 -3.28 -8.85 21.57
CA HIS A 353 -4.24 -8.36 20.58
C HIS A 353 -5.68 -8.35 21.12
N ILE A 354 -6.10 -9.38 21.87
CA ILE A 354 -7.42 -9.34 22.54
C ILE A 354 -7.49 -8.20 23.55
N TYR A 355 -6.40 -7.96 24.30
CA TYR A 355 -6.36 -6.89 25.30
C TYR A 355 -6.55 -5.48 24.72
N THR A 356 -6.20 -5.27 23.44
CA THR A 356 -6.44 -3.97 22.78
C THR A 356 -7.92 -3.65 22.60
N TYR A 357 -8.82 -4.65 22.62
CA TYR A 357 -10.25 -4.40 22.64
C TYR A 357 -10.72 -4.09 24.07
N PRO A 358 -11.28 -2.89 24.35
CA PRO A 358 -11.71 -2.50 25.69
C PRO A 358 -12.71 -3.48 26.32
N HIS A 359 -13.63 -4.00 25.51
CA HIS A 359 -14.70 -4.90 25.94
C HIS A 359 -14.23 -6.36 26.18
N ARG A 360 -13.03 -6.74 25.73
CA ARG A 360 -12.52 -8.13 25.83
C ARG A 360 -11.31 -8.29 26.76
N ARG A 361 -11.03 -7.29 27.59
CA ARG A 361 -9.87 -7.30 28.51
C ARG A 361 -9.95 -8.40 29.56
N GLN A 362 -11.13 -8.68 30.10
CA GLN A 362 -11.34 -9.76 31.08
C GLN A 362 -11.08 -11.13 30.47
N GLU A 363 -11.53 -11.33 29.22
CA GLU A 363 -11.27 -12.54 28.45
C GLU A 363 -9.78 -12.71 28.15
N ALA A 364 -9.08 -11.64 27.75
CA ALA A 364 -7.63 -11.67 27.55
C ALA A 364 -6.88 -12.08 28.82
N TYR A 365 -7.29 -11.54 29.98
CA TYR A 365 -6.66 -11.85 31.26
C TYR A 365 -6.88 -13.31 31.67
N TRP A 366 -8.10 -13.83 31.52
CA TRP A 366 -8.39 -15.23 31.80
C TRP A 366 -7.62 -16.18 30.88
N ARG A 367 -7.55 -15.88 29.56
CA ARG A 367 -6.75 -16.67 28.60
C ARG A 367 -5.26 -16.62 28.93
N LEU A 368 -4.75 -15.47 29.39
CA LEU A 368 -3.36 -15.33 29.82
C LEU A 368 -3.08 -16.11 31.12
N GLN A 369 -3.97 -16.07 32.10
CA GLN A 369 -3.83 -16.85 33.34
C GLN A 369 -3.80 -18.35 33.06
N LYS A 370 -4.70 -18.85 32.20
CA LYS A 370 -4.67 -20.24 31.75
C LYS A 370 -3.36 -20.56 31.03
N PHE A 371 -2.91 -19.71 30.12
CA PHE A 371 -1.64 -19.91 29.42
C PHE A 371 -0.43 -19.96 30.37
N LEU A 372 -0.40 -19.13 31.41
CA LEU A 372 0.64 -19.15 32.45
C LEU A 372 0.57 -20.38 33.37
N GLN A 373 -0.58 -21.07 33.45
CA GLN A 373 -0.70 -22.34 34.18
C GLN A 373 -0.20 -23.54 33.35
N PHE A 374 -0.07 -23.39 32.04
CA PHE A 374 0.41 -24.43 31.11
C PHE A 374 1.90 -24.29 30.73
N LEU A 375 2.51 -23.14 31.00
CA LEU A 375 3.97 -22.90 30.94
C LEU A 375 4.62 -23.32 32.25
#